data_AF-A0A526RRR8-F1
#
_entry.id   AF-A0A526RRR8-F1
#
_cell.length_a   1.000
_cell.length_b   1.000
_cell.length_c   1.000
_cell.angle_alpha   90.00
_cell.angle_beta   90.00
_cell.angle_gamma   90.00
#
_symmetry.space_group_name_H-M   'P 1'
#
loop_
_entity.id
_entity.type
_entity.pdbx_description
1 polymer ?
#
loop_
_entity_poly.entity_id
_entity_poly.type
_entity_poly.pdbx_seq_one_letter_code
_entity_poly.pdbx_strand_id
1 'polypeptide(L)'
;MRARGCRAVVKHVLKRVLMMLAGYLVAVLVGLIAVAAIYGILSSLPNAPAYFDLMGISPIAVLLVPPLGMFVYFLTIILTWMQT
;
A
#
# COMPACT_ATOMS: atom_id res chain seq x y z
N MET A 1 18.21 -26.18 25.55
CA MET A 1 16.78 -25.84 25.27
C MET A 1 16.52 -24.36 24.89
N ARG A 2 17.51 -23.51 24.60
CA ARG A 2 17.29 -22.06 24.33
C ARG A 2 16.87 -21.67 22.90
N ALA A 3 17.12 -22.51 21.88
CA ALA A 3 16.88 -22.14 20.48
C ALA A 3 15.39 -22.08 20.06
N ARG A 4 14.48 -22.73 20.81
CA ARG A 4 13.04 -22.75 20.46
C ARG A 4 12.35 -21.40 20.74
N GLY A 5 12.77 -20.67 21.77
CA GLY A 5 12.18 -19.38 22.15
C GLY A 5 12.43 -18.28 21.12
N CYS A 6 13.64 -18.19 20.57
CA CYS A 6 14.00 -17.18 19.57
C CYS A 6 13.19 -17.31 18.28
N ARG A 7 12.98 -18.53 17.77
CA ARG A 7 12.12 -18.79 16.59
C ARG A 7 10.65 -18.42 16.83
N ALA A 8 10.13 -18.64 18.04
CA ALA A 8 8.76 -18.27 18.38
C ALA A 8 8.57 -16.74 18.40
N VAL A 9 9.54 -16.01 18.95
CA VAL A 9 9.56 -14.53 18.94
C VAL A 9 9.66 -14.01 17.51
N VAL A 10 10.56 -14.56 16.68
CA VAL A 10 10.71 -14.17 15.26
C VAL A 10 9.39 -14.36 14.50
N LYS A 11 8.73 -15.51 14.64
CA LYS A 11 7.43 -15.75 14.00
C LYS A 11 6.35 -14.79 14.49
N HIS A 12 6.34 -14.45 15.78
CA HIS A 12 5.38 -13.52 16.35
C HIS A 12 5.56 -12.09 15.81
N VAL A 13 6.80 -11.62 15.75
CA VAL A 13 7.15 -10.31 15.18
C VAL A 13 6.82 -10.27 13.69
N LEU A 14 7.21 -11.30 12.94
CA LEU A 14 6.91 -11.43 11.51
C LEU A 14 5.40 -11.34 11.24
N LYS A 15 4.58 -12.06 12.01
CA LYS A 15 3.12 -12.02 11.89
C LYS A 15 2.56 -10.62 12.12
N ARG A 16 3.07 -9.89 13.12
CA ARG A 16 2.66 -8.51 13.40
C ARG A 16 3.02 -7.56 12.26
N VAL A 17 4.23 -7.67 11.73
CA VAL A 17 4.69 -6.85 10.60
C VAL A 17 3.83 -7.12 9.37
N LEU A 18 3.56 -8.39 9.05
CA LEU A 18 2.67 -8.76 7.93
C LEU A 18 1.25 -8.23 8.10
N MET A 19 0.67 -8.30 9.31
CA MET A 19 -0.65 -7.70 9.57
C MET A 19 -0.65 -6.19 9.39
N MET A 20 0.39 -5.50 9.87
CA MET A 20 0.52 -4.05 9.72
C MET A 20 0.69 -3.65 8.25
N LEU A 21 1.49 -4.41 7.51
CA LEU A 21 1.72 -4.20 6.09
C LEU A 21 0.45 -4.47 5.25
N ALA A 22 -0.33 -5.49 5.61
CA ALA A 22 -1.64 -5.74 5.01
C ALA A 22 -2.61 -4.59 5.29
N GLY A 23 -2.64 -4.06 6.52
CA GLY A 23 -3.45 -2.89 6.87
C GLY A 23 -3.05 -1.64 6.09
N TYR A 24 -1.75 -1.43 5.88
CA TYR A 24 -1.24 -0.35 5.02
C TYR A 24 -1.72 -0.49 3.57
N LEU A 25 -1.65 -1.70 3.01
CA LEU A 25 -2.10 -1.94 1.63
C LEU A 25 -3.60 -1.69 1.47
N VAL A 26 -4.41 -2.10 2.45
CA VAL A 26 -5.85 -1.78 2.48
C VAL A 26 -6.09 -0.28 2.57
N ALA A 27 -5.37 0.43 3.45
CA ALA A 27 -5.52 1.88 3.60
C ALA A 27 -5.18 2.64 2.29
N VAL A 28 -4.12 2.22 1.60
CA VAL A 28 -3.73 2.78 0.30
C VAL A 28 -4.82 2.55 -0.75
N LEU A 29 -5.33 1.31 -0.86
CA LEU A 29 -6.41 1.00 -1.81
C LEU A 29 -7.67 1.83 -1.53
N VAL A 30 -8.08 1.94 -0.27
CA VAL A 30 -9.25 2.76 0.13
C VAL A 30 -9.02 4.23 -0.20
N GLY A 31 -7.82 4.77 0.09
CA GLY A 31 -7.46 6.15 -0.26
C GLY A 31 -7.52 6.39 -1.77
N LEU A 32 -7.05 5.43 -2.57
CA LEU A 32 -7.11 5.51 -4.02
C LEU A 32 -8.52 5.46 -4.59
N ILE A 33 -9.35 4.56 -4.07
CA ILE A 33 -10.77 4.49 -4.47
C ILE A 33 -11.47 5.81 -4.13
N ALA A 34 -11.20 6.38 -2.96
CA ALA A 34 -11.76 7.67 -2.57
C ALA A 34 -11.32 8.81 -3.50
N VAL A 35 -10.02 8.90 -3.82
CA VAL A 35 -9.51 9.92 -4.75
C VAL A 35 -10.11 9.75 -6.14
N ALA A 36 -10.15 8.52 -6.67
CA ALA A 36 -10.74 8.24 -7.97
C ALA A 36 -12.24 8.60 -8.02
N ALA A 37 -12.99 8.26 -6.96
CA ALA A 37 -14.41 8.61 -6.86
C ALA A 37 -14.64 10.12 -6.82
N ILE A 38 -13.85 10.86 -6.03
CA ILE A 38 -13.94 12.32 -5.94
C ILE A 38 -13.68 12.95 -7.32
N TYR A 39 -12.56 12.60 -7.96
CA TYR A 39 -12.21 13.15 -9.27
C TYR A 39 -13.22 12.76 -10.35
N GLY A 40 -13.72 11.52 -10.34
CA GLY A 40 -14.74 11.07 -11.29
C GLY A 40 -16.09 11.79 -11.11
N ILE A 41 -16.49 12.08 -9.88
CA ILE A 41 -17.69 12.90 -9.62
C ILE A 41 -17.45 14.33 -10.13
N LEU A 42 -16.30 14.93 -9.81
CA LEU A 42 -15.95 16.30 -10.23
C LEU A 42 -15.83 16.44 -11.76
N SER A 43 -15.31 15.43 -12.46
CA SER A 43 -15.22 15.45 -13.93
C SER A 43 -16.58 15.30 -14.61
N SER A 44 -17.57 14.70 -13.93
CA SER A 44 -18.93 14.54 -14.47
C SER A 44 -19.77 15.82 -14.46
N LEU A 45 -19.28 16.92 -13.85
CA LEU A 45 -19.99 18.19 -13.83
C LEU A 45 -20.00 18.86 -15.22
N PRO A 46 -21.12 19.50 -15.62
CA PRO A 46 -21.16 20.29 -16.84
C PRO A 46 -20.19 21.48 -16.74
N ASN A 47 -19.36 21.68 -17.77
CA ASN A 47 -18.23 22.62 -17.81
C ASN A 47 -17.08 22.30 -16.83
N ALA A 48 -16.93 21.03 -16.41
CA ALA A 48 -15.77 20.63 -15.62
C ALA A 48 -14.45 20.97 -16.35
N PRO A 49 -13.52 21.67 -15.69
CA PRO A 49 -12.22 21.96 -16.27
C PRO A 49 -11.44 20.69 -16.68
N ALA A 50 -10.76 20.74 -17.82
CA ALA A 50 -10.01 19.61 -18.38
C ALA A 50 -8.88 19.08 -17.47
N TYR A 51 -8.44 19.85 -16.47
CA TYR A 51 -7.49 19.35 -15.47
C TYR A 51 -8.10 18.23 -14.61
N PHE A 52 -9.42 18.12 -14.46
CA PHE A 52 -10.05 17.01 -13.73
C PHE A 52 -9.93 15.66 -14.48
N ASP A 53 -9.79 15.67 -15.81
CA ASP A 53 -9.53 14.46 -16.60
C ASP A 53 -8.07 14.01 -16.51
N LEU A 54 -7.11 14.94 -16.73
CA LEU A 54 -5.67 14.64 -16.71
C LEU A 54 -5.12 14.45 -15.28
N MET A 55 -5.70 15.12 -14.28
CA MET A 55 -5.45 14.85 -12.85
C MET A 55 -6.30 13.70 -12.30
N GLY A 56 -7.10 13.00 -13.10
CA GLY A 56 -7.70 11.74 -12.65
C GLY A 56 -6.64 10.65 -12.46
N ILE A 57 -5.67 10.57 -13.37
CA ILE A 57 -4.68 9.48 -13.42
C ILE A 57 -3.37 9.83 -12.69
N SER A 58 -2.90 11.07 -12.77
CA SER A 58 -1.59 11.45 -12.19
C SER A 58 -1.51 11.37 -10.66
N PRO A 59 -2.51 11.79 -9.86
CA PRO A 59 -2.48 11.65 -8.40
C PRO A 59 -2.63 10.20 -7.98
N ILE A 60 -3.41 9.39 -8.71
CA ILE A 60 -3.51 7.94 -8.53
C ILE A 60 -2.13 7.33 -8.68
N ALA A 61 -1.41 7.62 -9.77
CA ALA A 61 -0.06 7.10 -9.98
C ALA A 61 0.94 7.57 -8.92
N VAL A 62 0.92 8.86 -8.56
CA VAL A 62 1.81 9.43 -7.52
C VAL A 62 1.50 8.89 -6.12
N LEU A 63 0.24 8.58 -5.81
CA LEU A 63 -0.17 8.02 -4.52
C LEU A 63 -0.09 6.49 -4.46
N LEU A 64 -0.15 5.79 -5.60
CA LEU A 64 -0.12 4.31 -5.65
C LEU A 64 1.31 3.79 -5.77
N VAL A 65 2.11 4.36 -6.67
CA VAL A 65 3.42 3.79 -7.06
C VAL A 65 4.42 3.79 -5.90
N PRO A 66 4.62 4.89 -5.12
CA PRO A 66 5.57 4.87 -4.02
C PRO A 66 5.15 3.90 -2.89
N PRO A 67 3.88 3.88 -2.42
CA PRO A 67 3.41 2.91 -1.43
C PRO A 67 3.54 1.46 -1.86
N LEU A 68 3.15 1.12 -3.09
CA LEU A 68 3.29 -0.26 -3.60
C LEU A 68 4.76 -0.65 -3.78
N GLY A 69 5.60 0.25 -4.27
CA GLY A 69 7.04 0.02 -4.36
C GLY A 69 7.66 -0.27 -3.00
N MET A 70 7.31 0.51 -1.98
CA MET A 70 7.76 0.29 -0.61
C MET A 70 7.22 -1.03 -0.03
N PHE A 71 5.97 -1.38 -0.30
CA PHE A 71 5.39 -2.66 0.12
C PHE A 71 6.18 -3.84 -0.44
N VAL A 72 6.47 -3.83 -1.75
CA VAL A 72 7.25 -4.90 -2.42
C VAL A 72 8.69 -4.95 -1.88
N TYR A 73 9.30 -3.78 -1.63
CA TYR A 73 10.63 -3.70 -1.03
C TYR A 73 10.68 -4.31 0.39
N PHE A 74 9.72 -3.99 1.25
CA PHE A 74 9.64 -4.61 2.57
C PHE A 74 9.39 -6.12 2.49
N LEU A 75 8.53 -6.56 1.57
CA LEU A 75 8.26 -7.98 1.36
C LEU A 75 9.51 -8.74 0.95
N THR A 76 10.29 -8.20 0.01
CA THR A 76 11.54 -8.80 -0.46
C THR A 76 12.58 -8.91 0.66
N ILE A 77 12.80 -7.85 1.44
CA ILE A 77 13.70 -7.91 2.61
C ILE A 77 13.30 -9.02 3.57
N ILE A 78 12.02 -9.07 3.94
CA ILE A 78 11.50 -10.07 4.89
C ILE A 78 11.72 -11.49 4.36
N LEU A 79 11.40 -11.73 3.09
CA LEU A 79 11.53 -13.05 2.47
C LEU A 79 13.00 -13.48 2.34
N THR A 80 13.90 -12.58 1.94
CA THR A 80 15.34 -12.87 1.86
C THR A 80 15.92 -13.20 3.24
N TRP A 81 15.52 -12.46 4.29
CA TRP A 81 15.95 -12.74 5.66
C TRP A 81 15.47 -14.09 6.19
N MET A 82 14.34 -14.62 5.67
CA MET A 82 13.87 -15.97 6.03
C MET A 82 14.68 -17.10 5.39
N GLN A 83 15.45 -16.81 4.33
CA GLN A 83 16.23 -17.81 3.58
C GLN A 83 17.68 -17.97 4.10
N THR A 84 18.15 -17.04 4.93
CA THR A 84 19.46 -17.07 5.62
C THR A 84 19.33 -17.51 7.08
#